data_AF-A0A2V5PJC2-F1
#
_entry.id   AF-A0A2V5PJC2-F1
#
_cell.length_a   1.000
_cell.length_b   1.000
_cell.length_c   1.000
_cell.angle_alpha   90.00
_cell.angle_beta   90.00
_cell.angle_gamma   90.00
#
_symmetry.space_group_name_H-M   'P 1'
#
loop_
_entity.id
_entity.type
_entity.pdbx_description
1 polymer ?
#
loop_
_entity_poly.entity_id
_entity_poly.type
_entity_poly.pdbx_seq_one_letter_code
_entity_poly.pdbx_strand_id
1 'polypeptide(L)'
;MALCGGITASALAQQIKGGVPVGRAGEMAPPNYSTKGLAPSRALPPQLPGQAANITYNVSFADPGGAHASYYPAISAALQAAGAEWNRHLIGSGNLEVEISFANIATMDGQSVSTGFVRNNGTRDIFEQGAAYEIRTGTDPNGADPDVRIRIGNAYLTNELWFDPDPQTRTAPIPATHIDAISVLIHELGHAFVFNGWMNATNGQLPPTYMSTFDDKASFDGSNVFFNGAGAMGRYGGPVPVTYANYGHLGNNAPRPGSDLLLDLMNGVVYYYQARYFISPMNVEIARDSGMSVSPPIDQLLNVSTRLRVQTDANALIGGFIVTGNAPKKVIVRAIGPSLANLGIAGALADPVLELHGSGTFTTITNDNWRDNQQAEIQATGIAPGNNLESAIVATLAPGAYTAIVRGQGNGTGVGLIEAYDLQSWADSKLANISTRGFVEGGESVMIGGLIAGPGNGATGQMLVRAIGPSLSALGVPGALQDPFLELHDGNGALVASNNNWRDTQQAAIEATGIPPSNSQESAILSNLSPGSYTAIVSGVGNTSGVGLVEVYQLAGHPAF
;
A
#
# COMPACT_ATOMS: atom_id res chain seq x y z
N MET A 1 -41.51 27.16 29.17
CA MET A 1 -40.25 27.92 29.21
C MET A 1 -39.56 27.60 30.53
N ALA A 2 -38.78 26.52 30.58
CA ALA A 2 -37.92 26.17 31.71
C ALA A 2 -36.95 25.01 31.34
N LEU A 3 -35.66 25.33 31.39
CA LEU A 3 -34.53 24.49 31.80
C LEU A 3 -34.17 23.25 30.94
N CYS A 4 -33.52 23.52 29.79
CA CYS A 4 -32.46 22.64 29.29
C CYS A 4 -31.18 22.99 30.05
N GLY A 5 -30.76 22.14 30.99
CA GLY A 5 -29.44 22.22 31.62
C GLY A 5 -28.37 21.89 30.59
N GLY A 6 -27.52 22.87 30.27
CA GLY A 6 -26.37 22.69 29.39
C GLY A 6 -25.38 21.72 30.02
N ILE A 7 -25.27 20.54 29.42
CA ILE A 7 -24.10 19.67 29.60
C ILE A 7 -23.02 20.28 28.71
N THR A 8 -21.95 20.79 29.30
CA THR A 8 -20.80 21.34 28.57
C THR A 8 -20.14 20.23 27.74
N ALA A 9 -19.66 20.55 26.54
CA ALA A 9 -19.00 19.59 25.63
C ALA A 9 -17.85 18.80 26.31
N SER A 10 -17.20 19.38 27.33
CA SER A 10 -16.17 18.70 28.13
C SER A 10 -16.66 17.50 28.94
N ALA A 11 -17.96 17.42 29.27
CA ALA A 11 -18.53 16.32 30.03
C ALA A 11 -18.83 15.08 29.15
N LEU A 12 -18.99 15.25 27.84
CA LEU A 12 -19.12 14.12 26.90
C LEU A 12 -17.79 13.42 26.65
N ALA A 13 -16.66 14.13 26.73
CA ALA A 13 -15.31 13.57 26.59
C ALA A 13 -14.85 12.74 27.81
N GLN A 14 -15.50 12.87 28.98
CA GLN A 14 -15.07 12.16 30.20
C GLN A 14 -15.71 10.78 30.40
N GLN A 15 -16.75 10.43 29.66
CA GLN A 15 -17.45 9.14 29.80
C GLN A 15 -16.81 7.99 29.00
N ILE A 16 -15.57 8.21 28.53
CA ILE A 16 -14.81 7.35 27.64
C ILE A 16 -14.27 6.15 28.45
N LYS A 17 -14.70 4.97 28.01
CA LYS A 17 -14.73 3.68 28.73
C LYS A 17 -13.37 3.27 29.32
N GLY A 18 -13.41 2.71 30.52
CA GLY A 18 -12.33 1.88 31.06
C GLY A 18 -12.17 0.61 30.23
N GLY A 19 -11.14 0.57 29.38
CA GLY A 19 -10.76 -0.60 28.60
C GLY A 19 -10.17 -1.71 29.48
N VAL A 20 -10.40 -2.95 29.07
CA VAL A 20 -9.65 -4.12 29.57
C VAL A 20 -8.21 -4.01 29.06
N PRO A 21 -7.17 -4.19 29.90
CA PRO A 21 -5.78 -4.09 29.46
C PRO A 21 -5.48 -5.06 28.30
N VAL A 22 -4.81 -4.56 27.27
CA VAL A 22 -4.15 -5.39 26.24
C VAL A 22 -3.26 -6.42 26.95
N GLY A 23 -3.36 -7.69 26.56
CA GLY A 23 -2.65 -8.79 27.21
C GLY A 23 -1.14 -8.67 27.08
N ARG A 24 -0.42 -8.83 28.19
CA ARG A 24 1.05 -8.80 28.26
C ARG A 24 1.65 -10.12 27.78
N ALA A 25 2.45 -10.10 26.73
CA ALA A 25 3.22 -11.26 26.28
C ALA A 25 4.69 -11.14 26.75
N GLY A 26 4.92 -11.14 28.06
CA GLY A 26 6.26 -11.04 28.63
C GLY A 26 7.20 -12.21 28.36
N GLU A 27 6.76 -13.31 27.71
CA GLU A 27 7.58 -14.52 27.54
C GLU A 27 7.35 -15.30 26.23
N MET A 28 6.59 -14.77 25.27
CA MET A 28 6.42 -15.47 23.99
C MET A 28 7.51 -15.03 23.02
N ALA A 29 8.34 -15.99 22.59
CA ALA A 29 9.22 -15.79 21.45
C ALA A 29 8.37 -15.24 20.29
N PRO A 30 8.76 -14.09 19.71
CA PRO A 30 7.97 -13.45 18.67
C PRO A 30 7.75 -14.43 17.52
N PRO A 31 6.52 -14.59 17.01
CA PRO A 31 6.32 -15.33 15.77
C PRO A 31 7.18 -14.67 14.69
N ASN A 32 7.96 -15.48 13.97
CA ASN A 32 8.93 -15.09 12.94
C ASN A 32 8.57 -13.74 12.26
N TYR A 33 9.19 -12.66 12.73
CA TYR A 33 8.93 -11.27 12.31
C TYR A 33 8.84 -11.13 10.78
N SER A 34 9.72 -11.86 10.07
CA SER A 34 9.86 -11.87 8.61
C SER A 34 8.67 -12.45 7.83
N THR A 35 7.84 -13.30 8.44
CA THR A 35 6.74 -13.98 7.74
C THR A 35 5.42 -13.21 7.78
N LYS A 36 5.32 -12.17 8.62
CA LYS A 36 4.05 -11.45 8.86
C LYS A 36 4.16 -9.91 8.91
N GLY A 37 5.25 -9.34 8.38
CA GLY A 37 5.36 -7.89 8.12
C GLY A 37 5.79 -7.00 9.29
N LEU A 38 6.16 -7.57 10.44
CA LEU A 38 6.80 -6.84 11.54
C LEU A 38 8.33 -6.90 11.40
N ALA A 39 9.03 -5.87 11.85
CA ALA A 39 10.49 -5.82 11.77
C ALA A 39 11.13 -5.34 13.08
N PRO A 40 12.29 -5.91 13.49
CA PRO A 40 13.06 -5.42 14.64
C PRO A 40 13.72 -4.05 14.36
N SER A 41 14.01 -3.77 13.09
CA SER A 41 14.48 -2.48 12.59
C SER A 41 13.97 -2.28 11.16
N ARG A 42 13.42 -1.10 10.86
CA ARG A 42 12.99 -0.71 9.51
C ARG A 42 12.78 0.78 9.45
N ALA A 43 13.37 1.42 8.44
CA ALA A 43 13.29 2.86 8.35
C ALA A 43 11.88 3.38 8.03
N LEU A 44 11.52 4.56 8.54
CA LEU A 44 10.36 5.27 8.00
C LEU A 44 10.66 5.62 6.53
N PRO A 45 9.73 5.40 5.61
CA PRO A 45 9.90 5.88 4.25
C PRO A 45 10.08 7.41 4.24
N PRO A 46 10.89 7.97 3.32
CA PRO A 46 11.13 9.40 3.23
C PRO A 46 9.82 10.19 3.12
N GLN A 47 9.71 11.32 3.82
CA GLN A 47 8.58 12.24 3.67
C GLN A 47 8.72 12.95 2.31
N LEU A 48 7.71 12.83 1.45
CA LEU A 48 7.78 13.35 0.07
C LEU A 48 7.43 14.84 0.00
N PRO A 49 8.16 15.66 -0.79
CA PRO A 49 7.75 17.03 -1.11
C PRO A 49 6.50 17.04 -1.98
N GLY A 50 5.47 17.80 -1.59
CA GLY A 50 4.35 18.17 -2.46
C GLY A 50 2.99 17.50 -2.23
N GLN A 51 2.85 16.55 -1.30
CA GLN A 51 1.56 15.91 -0.97
C GLN A 51 1.37 15.51 0.51
N ALA A 52 2.22 15.98 1.42
CA ALA A 52 2.02 15.70 2.85
C ALA A 52 0.89 16.58 3.40
N ALA A 53 0.00 16.01 4.23
CA ALA A 53 -0.86 16.82 5.06
C ALA A 53 -0.01 17.82 5.85
N ASN A 54 -0.38 19.10 5.81
CA ASN A 54 0.32 20.14 6.57
C ASN A 54 -0.26 20.19 7.98
N ILE A 55 -0.04 19.10 8.73
CA ILE A 55 -0.52 18.95 10.11
C ILE A 55 0.69 19.12 11.03
N THR A 56 0.63 20.11 11.90
CA THR A 56 1.60 20.31 12.98
C THR A 56 1.06 19.74 14.28
N TYR A 57 1.95 19.19 15.10
CA TYR A 57 1.61 18.59 16.40
C TYR A 57 2.31 19.37 17.50
N ASN A 58 1.59 20.25 18.19
CA ASN A 58 2.13 21.10 19.26
C ASN A 58 2.07 20.37 20.60
N VAL A 59 3.21 19.91 21.07
CA VAL A 59 3.28 19.10 22.28
C VAL A 59 3.32 19.98 23.53
N SER A 60 2.42 19.72 24.47
CA SER A 60 2.42 20.30 25.81
C SER A 60 2.39 19.20 26.87
N PHE A 61 2.81 19.52 28.10
CA PHE A 61 2.88 18.55 29.20
C PHE A 61 2.11 19.04 30.43
N ALA A 62 1.07 18.31 30.81
CA ALA A 62 0.35 18.46 32.06
C ALA A 62 0.99 17.57 33.15
N ASP A 63 2.10 18.04 33.71
CA ASP A 63 2.87 17.36 34.78
C ASP A 63 3.24 18.35 35.90
N PRO A 64 2.33 18.61 36.84
CA PRO A 64 2.58 19.54 37.94
C PRO A 64 3.79 19.11 38.77
N GLY A 65 4.81 19.99 38.85
CA GLY A 65 6.05 19.70 39.56
C GLY A 65 7.14 19.03 38.71
N GLY A 66 6.85 18.67 37.46
CA GLY A 66 7.85 18.22 36.49
C GLY A 66 8.54 16.90 36.85
N ALA A 67 7.82 15.97 37.49
CA ALA A 67 8.36 14.68 37.91
C ALA A 67 8.86 13.83 36.71
N HIS A 68 8.31 14.07 35.53
CA HIS A 68 8.62 13.34 34.30
C HIS A 68 9.39 14.20 33.28
N ALA A 69 9.89 15.37 33.68
CA ALA A 69 10.56 16.33 32.81
C ALA A 69 11.73 15.74 32.01
N SER A 70 12.41 14.71 32.53
CA SER A 70 13.48 14.01 31.81
C SER A 70 13.02 13.29 30.54
N TYR A 71 11.73 12.94 30.44
CA TYR A 71 11.17 12.22 29.29
C TYR A 71 10.63 13.15 28.22
N TYR A 72 10.43 14.44 28.49
CA TYR A 72 9.76 15.36 27.56
C TYR A 72 10.42 15.40 26.18
N PRO A 73 11.77 15.52 26.05
CA PRO A 73 12.39 15.57 24.73
C PRO A 73 12.13 14.29 23.92
N ALA A 74 12.21 13.13 24.57
CA ALA A 74 12.01 11.83 23.93
C ALA A 74 10.55 11.61 23.50
N ILE A 75 9.60 11.98 24.37
CA ILE A 75 8.16 11.92 24.06
C ILE A 75 7.82 12.87 22.91
N SER A 76 8.29 14.12 22.96
CA SER A 76 8.03 15.09 21.90
C SER A 76 8.61 14.62 20.57
N ALA A 77 9.85 14.12 20.54
CA ALA A 77 10.47 13.63 19.31
C ALA A 77 9.73 12.40 18.74
N ALA A 78 9.32 11.47 19.60
CA ALA A 78 8.56 10.29 19.20
C ALA A 78 7.15 10.65 18.69
N LEU A 79 6.47 11.61 19.33
CA LEU A 79 5.14 12.07 18.91
C LEU A 79 5.21 12.81 17.57
N GLN A 80 6.24 13.65 17.36
CA GLN A 80 6.46 14.29 16.06
C GLN A 80 6.69 13.26 14.95
N ALA A 81 7.45 12.21 15.21
CA ALA A 81 7.65 11.12 14.25
C ALA A 81 6.37 10.30 14.00
N ALA A 82 5.56 10.06 15.04
CA ALA A 82 4.27 9.39 14.92
C ALA A 82 3.27 10.22 14.10
N GLY A 83 3.20 11.53 14.37
CA GLY A 83 2.40 12.47 13.60
C GLY A 83 2.86 12.57 12.14
N ALA A 84 4.17 12.64 11.91
CA ALA A 84 4.74 12.62 10.56
C ALA A 84 4.35 11.33 9.79
N GLU A 85 4.22 10.20 10.48
CA GLU A 85 3.71 8.96 9.88
C GLU A 85 2.25 9.09 9.45
N TRP A 86 1.37 9.62 10.28
CA TRP A 86 -0.01 9.92 9.88
C TRP A 86 -0.08 10.92 8.71
N ASN A 87 0.76 11.95 8.70
CA ASN A 87 0.78 12.97 7.64
C ASN A 87 1.12 12.39 6.25
N ARG A 88 1.74 11.21 6.17
CA ARG A 88 2.00 10.50 4.90
C ARG A 88 0.72 9.92 4.29
N HIS A 89 -0.29 9.63 5.11
CA HIS A 89 -1.52 8.96 4.67
C HIS A 89 -2.71 9.91 4.60
N LEU A 90 -2.65 11.07 5.23
CA LEU A 90 -3.75 12.03 5.29
C LEU A 90 -3.65 13.12 4.21
N ILE A 91 -4.79 13.69 3.85
CA ILE A 91 -4.90 14.94 3.09
C ILE A 91 -5.59 15.95 4.02
N GLY A 92 -5.01 17.13 4.14
CA GLY A 92 -5.56 18.21 4.95
C GLY A 92 -4.49 19.08 5.56
N SER A 93 -4.91 19.93 6.49
CA SER A 93 -4.03 20.80 7.26
C SER A 93 -4.66 21.05 8.61
N GLY A 94 -3.84 21.18 9.64
CA GLY A 94 -4.30 21.46 11.00
C GLY A 94 -3.12 21.80 11.88
N ASN A 95 -3.40 22.43 13.01
CA ASN A 95 -2.39 22.73 14.01
C ASN A 95 -2.84 22.15 15.33
N LEU A 96 -2.58 20.86 15.50
CA LEU A 96 -3.13 20.09 16.61
C LEU A 96 -2.34 20.35 17.90
N GLU A 97 -3.02 20.84 18.92
CA GLU A 97 -2.53 20.88 20.28
C GLU A 97 -2.63 19.48 20.92
N VAL A 98 -1.48 18.89 21.26
CA VAL A 98 -1.38 17.57 21.89
C VAL A 98 -0.89 17.73 23.33
N GLU A 99 -1.79 17.49 24.29
CA GLU A 99 -1.48 17.48 25.72
C GLU A 99 -1.08 16.08 26.19
N ILE A 100 0.15 15.95 26.67
CA ILE A 100 0.63 14.75 27.34
C ILE A 100 0.41 14.89 28.85
N SER A 101 -0.15 13.87 29.48
CA SER A 101 -0.25 13.79 30.94
C SER A 101 0.16 12.41 31.46
N PHE A 102 0.44 12.33 32.76
CA PHE A 102 0.94 11.11 33.40
C PHE A 102 -0.07 10.61 34.43
N ALA A 103 -0.38 9.32 34.40
CA ALA A 103 -1.46 8.75 35.18
C ALA A 103 -1.14 7.35 35.72
N ASN A 104 -1.92 6.90 36.70
CA ASN A 104 -1.87 5.52 37.19
C ASN A 104 -2.76 4.59 36.34
N ILE A 105 -2.44 4.49 35.06
CA ILE A 105 -3.06 3.57 34.10
C ILE A 105 -2.06 2.49 33.67
N ALA A 106 -2.56 1.38 33.14
CA ALA A 106 -1.72 0.22 32.82
C ALA A 106 -0.81 0.44 31.59
N THR A 107 -1.24 1.27 30.64
CA THR A 107 -0.64 1.43 29.31
C THR A 107 -0.58 2.92 28.94
N MET A 108 -0.80 3.24 27.66
CA MET A 108 -1.08 4.58 27.16
C MET A 108 -2.55 4.62 26.71
N ASP A 109 -3.17 5.80 26.71
CA ASP A 109 -4.43 6.06 26.00
C ASP A 109 -4.41 7.43 25.32
N GLY A 110 -4.95 7.50 24.12
CA GLY A 110 -5.08 8.70 23.30
C GLY A 110 -6.51 8.94 22.84
N GLN A 111 -6.92 10.19 22.79
CA GLN A 111 -8.26 10.58 22.37
C GLN A 111 -8.29 12.01 21.85
N SER A 112 -9.28 12.29 20.98
CA SER A 112 -9.70 13.65 20.68
C SER A 112 -10.49 14.23 21.85
N VAL A 113 -10.26 15.49 22.18
CA VAL A 113 -10.92 16.19 23.30
C VAL A 113 -12.31 16.70 22.91
N SER A 114 -12.51 16.97 21.63
CA SER A 114 -13.74 17.49 21.05
C SER A 114 -14.25 16.60 19.91
N THR A 115 -15.42 16.95 19.36
CA THR A 115 -16.04 16.30 18.21
C THR A 115 -16.65 17.34 17.28
N GLY A 116 -16.64 17.08 15.99
CA GLY A 116 -17.30 17.92 14.98
C GLY A 116 -18.58 17.28 14.44
N PHE A 117 -19.64 18.07 14.25
CA PHE A 117 -20.87 17.58 13.63
C PHE A 117 -20.67 17.35 12.13
N VAL A 118 -21.10 16.19 11.63
CA VAL A 118 -21.00 15.83 10.21
C VAL A 118 -22.35 15.91 9.52
N ARG A 119 -23.34 15.15 10.02
CA ARG A 119 -24.68 15.06 9.43
C ARG A 119 -25.67 14.41 10.40
N ASN A 120 -26.95 14.55 10.12
CA ASN A 120 -28.00 13.71 10.72
C ASN A 120 -28.41 12.62 9.71
N ASN A 121 -28.57 11.36 10.15
CA ASN A 121 -28.95 10.25 9.26
C ASN A 121 -30.46 9.92 9.28
N GLY A 122 -31.28 10.82 9.81
CA GLY A 122 -32.71 10.65 10.03
C GLY A 122 -33.06 10.06 11.41
N THR A 123 -32.10 9.45 12.11
CA THR A 123 -32.29 8.87 13.45
C THR A 123 -31.32 9.43 14.49
N ARG A 124 -30.05 9.64 14.11
CA ARG A 124 -28.97 10.09 14.98
C ARG A 124 -28.14 11.17 14.30
N ASP A 125 -27.62 12.07 15.12
CA ASP A 125 -26.54 12.97 14.75
C ASP A 125 -25.23 12.21 14.70
N ILE A 126 -24.47 12.42 13.64
CA ILE A 126 -23.18 11.77 13.41
C ILE A 126 -22.09 12.79 13.63
N PHE A 127 -21.15 12.42 14.48
CA PHE A 127 -20.00 13.22 14.85
C PHE A 127 -18.70 12.54 14.43
N GLU A 128 -17.74 13.33 13.96
CA GLU A 128 -16.36 12.88 13.78
C GLU A 128 -15.50 13.40 14.94
N GLN A 129 -14.32 12.79 15.15
CA GLN A 129 -13.38 13.26 16.16
C GLN A 129 -12.91 14.68 15.82
N GLY A 130 -12.77 15.54 16.83
CA GLY A 130 -12.39 16.94 16.69
C GLY A 130 -11.08 17.14 15.95
N ALA A 131 -10.04 16.39 16.30
CA ALA A 131 -8.77 16.42 15.58
C ALA A 131 -8.92 16.07 14.09
N ALA A 132 -9.75 15.07 13.75
CA ALA A 132 -10.06 14.73 12.36
C ALA A 132 -10.89 15.83 11.66
N TYR A 133 -11.82 16.46 12.38
CA TYR A 133 -12.60 17.59 11.89
C TYR A 133 -11.70 18.77 11.55
N GLU A 134 -10.75 19.10 12.43
CA GLU A 134 -9.80 20.17 12.19
C GLU A 134 -8.92 19.86 10.98
N ILE A 135 -8.33 18.66 10.90
CA ILE A 135 -7.51 18.26 9.75
C ILE A 135 -8.28 18.41 8.43
N ARG A 136 -9.56 17.99 8.42
CA ARG A 136 -10.39 17.94 7.22
C ARG A 136 -10.90 19.33 6.80
N THR A 137 -11.17 20.21 7.77
CA THR A 137 -11.86 21.50 7.53
C THR A 137 -10.98 22.73 7.73
N GLY A 138 -9.82 22.58 8.38
CA GLY A 138 -8.98 23.67 8.87
C GLY A 138 -9.62 24.47 10.02
N THR A 139 -10.73 24.01 10.59
CA THR A 139 -11.44 24.69 11.68
C THR A 139 -11.23 23.94 12.98
N ASP A 140 -10.55 24.57 13.93
CA ASP A 140 -10.41 24.08 15.30
C ASP A 140 -11.76 24.20 16.05
N PRO A 141 -12.36 23.08 16.48
CA PRO A 141 -13.68 23.05 17.11
C PRO A 141 -13.66 23.38 18.62
N ASN A 142 -12.49 23.49 19.26
CA ASN A 142 -12.33 23.72 20.71
C ASN A 142 -11.51 24.96 21.07
N GLY A 143 -10.97 25.69 20.10
CA GLY A 143 -10.18 26.88 20.35
C GLY A 143 -8.89 26.52 21.08
N ALA A 144 -8.51 27.33 22.08
CA ALA A 144 -7.23 27.16 22.78
C ALA A 144 -7.11 25.90 23.68
N ASP A 145 -8.17 25.10 23.82
CA ASP A 145 -8.09 23.82 24.54
C ASP A 145 -7.36 22.79 23.67
N PRO A 146 -6.62 21.81 24.25
CA PRO A 146 -5.94 20.79 23.45
C PRO A 146 -6.89 19.97 22.58
N ASP A 147 -6.52 19.68 21.34
CA ASP A 147 -7.28 18.83 20.42
C ASP A 147 -7.14 17.35 20.78
N VAL A 148 -5.94 16.95 21.19
CA VAL A 148 -5.60 15.57 21.52
C VAL A 148 -5.07 15.50 22.94
N ARG A 149 -5.57 14.54 23.71
CA ARG A 149 -4.99 14.15 25.00
C ARG A 149 -4.40 12.76 24.93
N ILE A 150 -3.17 12.63 25.37
CA ILE A 150 -2.51 11.34 25.57
C ILE A 150 -2.12 11.21 27.04
N ARG A 151 -2.61 10.16 27.70
CA ARG A 151 -2.20 9.83 29.07
C ARG A 151 -1.24 8.66 29.02
N ILE A 152 -0.12 8.79 29.72
CA ILE A 152 0.90 7.74 29.81
C ILE A 152 0.91 7.17 31.22
N GLY A 153 0.79 5.85 31.34
CA GLY A 153 0.92 5.12 32.59
C GLY A 153 2.32 5.26 33.18
N ASN A 154 2.44 5.67 34.44
CA ASN A 154 3.73 5.89 35.10
C ASN A 154 4.67 4.68 35.00
N ALA A 155 4.17 3.48 35.32
CA ALA A 155 4.95 2.25 35.23
C ALA A 155 5.23 1.82 33.78
N TYR A 156 4.32 2.14 32.85
CA TYR A 156 4.49 1.83 31.43
C TYR A 156 5.61 2.68 30.82
N LEU A 157 5.63 3.98 31.14
CA LEU A 157 6.67 4.91 30.74
C LEU A 157 8.06 4.47 31.20
N THR A 158 8.20 4.04 32.45
CA THR A 158 9.52 3.77 33.04
C THR A 158 10.03 2.37 32.77
N ASN A 159 9.14 1.38 32.60
CA ASN A 159 9.54 -0.03 32.60
C ASN A 159 9.34 -0.73 31.25
N GLU A 160 8.47 -0.20 30.37
CA GLU A 160 8.00 -0.93 29.18
C GLU A 160 8.36 -0.19 27.88
N LEU A 161 8.27 1.14 27.87
CA LEU A 161 8.51 1.94 26.67
C LEU A 161 9.99 2.15 26.40
N TRP A 162 10.40 1.90 25.16
CA TRP A 162 11.67 2.34 24.63
C TRP A 162 11.47 3.45 23.62
N PHE A 163 12.17 4.57 23.84
CA PHE A 163 12.19 5.70 22.95
C PHE A 163 13.39 5.59 22.00
N ASP A 164 13.11 5.53 20.70
CA ASP A 164 14.13 5.51 19.67
C ASP A 164 15.00 6.78 19.76
N PRO A 165 16.35 6.66 19.81
CA PRO A 165 17.23 7.82 19.74
C PRO A 165 17.14 8.60 18.42
N ASP A 166 16.71 7.94 17.33
CA ASP A 166 16.40 8.58 16.05
C ASP A 166 14.99 8.20 15.57
N PRO A 167 13.95 8.87 16.10
CA PRO A 167 12.56 8.60 15.76
C PRO A 167 12.20 8.83 14.30
N GLN A 168 12.99 9.60 13.56
CA GLN A 168 12.72 9.91 12.16
C GLN A 168 13.15 8.76 11.26
N THR A 169 14.33 8.19 11.51
CA THR A 169 14.80 7.08 10.68
C THR A 169 14.35 5.74 11.20
N ARG A 170 14.03 5.57 12.50
CA ARG A 170 13.49 4.30 13.02
C ARG A 170 14.36 3.07 12.75
N THR A 171 15.67 3.23 12.80
CA THR A 171 16.64 2.18 12.45
C THR A 171 17.28 1.47 13.64
N ALA A 172 17.26 2.06 14.84
CA ALA A 172 17.92 1.48 16.01
C ALA A 172 17.24 0.16 16.46
N PRO A 173 18.01 -0.85 16.91
CA PRO A 173 17.40 -2.09 17.39
C PRO A 173 16.61 -1.84 18.67
N ILE A 174 15.36 -2.32 18.71
CA ILE A 174 14.53 -2.23 19.92
C ILE A 174 15.04 -3.25 20.95
N PRO A 175 15.20 -2.89 22.23
CA PRO A 175 15.61 -3.81 23.27
C PRO A 175 14.66 -4.98 23.45
N ALA A 176 15.21 -6.11 23.91
CA ALA A 176 14.46 -7.36 24.00
C ALA A 176 13.20 -7.35 24.86
N THR A 177 13.18 -6.41 25.80
CA THR A 177 12.24 -6.31 26.91
C THR A 177 11.34 -5.09 26.80
N HIS A 178 11.33 -4.40 25.65
CA HIS A 178 10.63 -3.13 25.51
C HIS A 178 9.72 -3.09 24.28
N ILE A 179 8.70 -2.22 24.40
CA ILE A 179 7.79 -1.82 23.34
C ILE A 179 8.30 -0.53 22.71
N ASP A 180 8.23 -0.42 21.38
CA ASP A 180 8.58 0.80 20.67
C ASP A 180 7.56 1.91 20.93
N ALA A 181 7.99 2.98 21.62
CA ALA A 181 7.14 4.10 21.98
C ALA A 181 6.52 4.80 20.77
N ILE A 182 7.22 4.83 19.63
CA ILE A 182 6.68 5.48 18.42
C ILE A 182 5.48 4.67 17.90
N SER A 183 5.56 3.34 17.89
CA SER A 183 4.43 2.49 17.49
C SER A 183 3.20 2.67 18.38
N VAL A 184 3.40 2.87 19.68
CA VAL A 184 2.30 3.18 20.61
C VAL A 184 1.73 4.56 20.30
N LEU A 185 2.57 5.58 20.08
CA LEU A 185 2.07 6.93 19.78
C LEU A 185 1.35 7.01 18.42
N ILE A 186 1.75 6.24 17.41
CA ILE A 186 1.00 6.14 16.14
C ILE A 186 -0.39 5.54 16.41
N HIS A 187 -0.46 4.52 17.25
CA HIS A 187 -1.72 3.88 17.65
C HIS A 187 -2.64 4.86 18.39
N GLU A 188 -2.12 5.58 19.38
CA GLU A 188 -2.90 6.57 20.13
C GLU A 188 -3.40 7.72 19.27
N LEU A 189 -2.60 8.19 18.31
CA LEU A 189 -3.07 9.16 17.31
C LEU A 189 -4.18 8.57 16.43
N GLY A 190 -4.14 7.26 16.14
CA GLY A 190 -5.24 6.56 15.46
C GLY A 190 -6.57 6.66 16.20
N HIS A 191 -6.57 6.51 17.53
CA HIS A 191 -7.77 6.71 18.36
C HIS A 191 -8.23 8.17 18.37
N ALA A 192 -7.28 9.12 18.39
CA ALA A 192 -7.60 10.55 18.31
C ALA A 192 -8.25 10.92 16.96
N PHE A 193 -7.95 10.19 15.88
CA PHE A 193 -8.46 10.49 14.56
C PHE A 193 -9.74 9.75 14.18
N VAL A 194 -9.77 8.42 14.36
CA VAL A 194 -10.83 7.60 13.76
C VAL A 194 -11.23 6.37 14.56
N PHE A 195 -10.29 5.73 15.25
CA PHE A 195 -10.49 4.42 15.87
C PHE A 195 -11.26 4.52 17.21
N ASN A 196 -12.43 5.15 17.20
CA ASN A 196 -13.20 5.40 18.41
C ASN A 196 -14.70 5.60 18.10
N GLY A 197 -15.55 5.27 19.07
CA GLY A 197 -16.98 5.53 19.00
C GLY A 197 -17.72 5.11 20.27
N TRP A 198 -19.04 5.22 20.22
CA TRP A 198 -19.90 5.08 21.39
C TRP A 198 -20.61 3.72 21.46
N MET A 199 -20.54 2.89 20.42
CA MET A 199 -21.13 1.55 20.46
C MET A 199 -20.57 0.74 21.64
N ASN A 200 -21.45 0.08 22.39
CA ASN A 200 -21.04 -0.90 23.37
C ASN A 200 -20.58 -2.19 22.67
N ALA A 201 -19.28 -2.48 22.76
CA ALA A 201 -18.67 -3.62 22.08
C ALA A 201 -19.11 -5.01 22.56
N THR A 202 -19.91 -5.10 23.64
CA THR A 202 -20.40 -6.38 24.16
C THR A 202 -21.85 -6.69 23.77
N ASN A 203 -22.64 -5.67 23.44
CA ASN A 203 -24.07 -5.84 23.17
C ASN A 203 -24.59 -5.00 21.98
N GLY A 204 -23.73 -4.27 21.28
CA GLY A 204 -24.06 -3.48 20.09
C GLY A 204 -24.91 -2.23 20.35
N GLN A 205 -25.18 -1.87 21.60
CA GLN A 205 -26.02 -0.71 21.89
C GLN A 205 -25.30 0.60 21.56
N LEU A 206 -25.97 1.45 20.78
CA LEU A 206 -25.57 2.81 20.48
C LEU A 206 -26.36 3.81 21.33
N PRO A 207 -25.82 5.00 21.60
CA PRO A 207 -26.60 6.10 22.15
C PRO A 207 -27.85 6.38 21.29
N PRO A 208 -28.95 6.86 21.90
CA PRO A 208 -30.22 7.00 21.19
C PRO A 208 -30.21 8.10 20.12
N THR A 209 -29.46 9.18 20.34
CA THR A 209 -29.54 10.41 19.52
C THR A 209 -28.27 10.73 18.76
N TYR A 210 -27.14 10.07 19.06
CA TYR A 210 -25.86 10.37 18.42
C TYR A 210 -25.01 9.12 18.22
N MET A 211 -24.06 9.18 17.29
CA MET A 211 -23.05 8.16 17.05
C MET A 211 -21.83 8.73 16.32
N SER A 212 -20.71 8.01 16.28
CA SER A 212 -19.50 8.47 15.59
C SER A 212 -19.54 8.10 14.10
N THR A 213 -18.65 8.69 13.30
CA THR A 213 -18.43 8.23 11.93
C THR A 213 -17.94 6.78 11.86
N PHE A 214 -17.21 6.31 12.88
CA PHE A 214 -16.85 4.90 13.03
C PHE A 214 -18.06 4.02 13.36
N ASP A 215 -18.91 4.46 14.30
CA ASP A 215 -20.15 3.76 14.67
C ASP A 215 -21.13 3.65 13.49
N ASP A 216 -21.21 4.68 12.63
CA ASP A 216 -22.02 4.68 11.39
C ASP A 216 -21.61 3.56 10.43
N LYS A 217 -20.40 3.03 10.58
CA LYS A 217 -19.87 1.90 9.81
C LYS A 217 -19.81 0.61 10.63
N ALA A 218 -20.22 0.60 11.90
CA ALA A 218 -20.14 -0.58 12.74
C ALA A 218 -21.48 -1.36 12.78
N SER A 219 -21.39 -2.67 12.95
CA SER A 219 -22.54 -3.54 13.21
C SER A 219 -22.24 -4.59 14.26
N PHE A 220 -23.28 -5.10 14.92
CA PHE A 220 -23.18 -6.19 15.89
C PHE A 220 -24.01 -7.37 15.43
N ASP A 221 -23.40 -8.55 15.32
CA ASP A 221 -24.06 -9.78 14.83
C ASP A 221 -24.80 -10.57 15.93
N GLY A 222 -24.80 -10.06 17.17
CA GLY A 222 -25.27 -10.76 18.36
C GLY A 222 -24.16 -11.31 19.27
N SER A 223 -22.92 -11.36 18.78
CA SER A 223 -21.74 -11.85 19.51
C SER A 223 -20.50 -10.98 19.33
N ASN A 224 -20.26 -10.47 18.13
CA ASN A 224 -19.08 -9.73 17.73
C ASN A 224 -19.47 -8.44 17.02
N VAL A 225 -18.59 -7.44 17.12
CA VAL A 225 -18.73 -6.19 16.38
C VAL A 225 -17.85 -6.26 15.14
N PHE A 226 -18.35 -5.69 14.04
CA PHE A 226 -17.64 -5.58 12.78
C PHE A 226 -17.68 -4.14 12.27
N PHE A 227 -16.60 -3.72 11.62
CA PHE A 227 -16.54 -2.50 10.83
C PHE A 227 -16.84 -2.85 9.36
N ASN A 228 -17.78 -2.12 8.77
CA ASN A 228 -18.39 -2.37 7.47
C ASN A 228 -18.21 -1.19 6.50
N GLY A 229 -17.10 -0.47 6.63
CA GLY A 229 -16.69 0.50 5.61
C GLY A 229 -16.39 -0.19 4.28
N ALA A 230 -16.72 0.46 3.16
CA ALA A 230 -16.63 -0.19 1.84
C ALA A 230 -15.18 -0.49 1.45
N GLY A 231 -14.25 0.45 1.69
CA GLY A 231 -12.83 0.25 1.41
C GLY A 231 -12.22 -0.83 2.32
N ALA A 232 -12.55 -0.79 3.62
CA ALA A 232 -12.06 -1.74 4.60
C ALA A 232 -12.56 -3.16 4.30
N MET A 233 -13.85 -3.32 3.96
CA MET A 233 -14.41 -4.62 3.58
C MET A 233 -13.83 -5.13 2.26
N GLY A 234 -13.65 -4.27 1.27
CA GLY A 234 -13.03 -4.63 0.00
C GLY A 234 -11.61 -5.17 0.19
N ARG A 235 -10.86 -4.58 1.11
CA ARG A 235 -9.50 -5.02 1.45
C ARG A 235 -9.46 -6.30 2.28
N TYR A 236 -10.37 -6.46 3.23
CA TYR A 236 -10.42 -7.63 4.11
C TYR A 236 -11.03 -8.86 3.43
N GLY A 237 -11.90 -8.65 2.44
CA GLY A 237 -12.74 -9.69 1.84
C GLY A 237 -14.07 -9.89 2.56
N GLY A 238 -14.49 -8.96 3.43
CA GLY A 238 -15.73 -9.01 4.19
C GLY A 238 -15.75 -8.05 5.40
N PRO A 239 -16.78 -8.12 6.27
CA PRO A 239 -16.85 -7.35 7.51
C PRO A 239 -15.58 -7.50 8.37
N VAL A 240 -14.98 -6.38 8.79
CA VAL A 240 -13.70 -6.37 9.51
C VAL A 240 -13.95 -6.59 11.01
N PRO A 241 -13.41 -7.64 11.65
CA PRO A 241 -13.64 -7.90 13.06
C PRO A 241 -13.08 -6.81 13.98
N VAL A 242 -13.93 -6.24 14.82
CA VAL A 242 -13.56 -5.32 15.91
C VAL A 242 -13.31 -6.12 17.19
N THR A 243 -12.36 -5.70 18.01
CA THR A 243 -12.00 -6.40 19.25
C THR A 243 -13.17 -6.38 20.23
N TYR A 244 -13.55 -7.57 20.70
CA TYR A 244 -14.60 -7.77 21.67
C TYR A 244 -14.26 -7.11 23.00
N ALA A 245 -15.22 -6.36 23.56
CA ALA A 245 -15.07 -5.58 24.80
C ALA A 245 -13.98 -4.50 24.79
N ASN A 246 -13.23 -4.34 23.71
CA ASN A 246 -12.22 -3.29 23.53
C ASN A 246 -12.49 -2.53 22.23
N TYR A 247 -13.55 -1.71 22.24
CA TYR A 247 -14.02 -1.00 21.05
C TYR A 247 -12.96 -0.04 20.50
N GLY A 248 -12.99 0.21 19.19
CA GLY A 248 -11.95 1.00 18.51
C GLY A 248 -10.70 0.21 18.12
N HIS A 249 -10.66 -1.09 18.42
CA HIS A 249 -9.54 -1.96 18.06
C HIS A 249 -9.95 -3.07 17.10
N LEU A 250 -8.98 -3.69 16.44
CA LEU A 250 -9.18 -4.72 15.43
C LEU A 250 -8.74 -6.10 15.91
N GLY A 251 -9.43 -7.13 15.42
CA GLY A 251 -9.03 -8.51 15.64
C GLY A 251 -9.32 -9.06 17.03
N ASN A 252 -9.35 -10.39 17.12
CA ASN A 252 -9.61 -11.12 18.35
C ASN A 252 -8.79 -12.41 18.40
N ASN A 253 -8.51 -12.91 19.60
CA ASN A 253 -8.04 -14.28 19.75
C ASN A 253 -9.14 -15.27 19.35
N ALA A 254 -8.73 -16.39 18.75
CA ALA A 254 -9.62 -17.53 18.53
C ALA A 254 -10.30 -17.94 19.86
N PRO A 255 -11.59 -18.33 19.85
CA PRO A 255 -12.42 -18.65 18.68
C PRO A 255 -13.13 -17.46 18.03
N ARG A 256 -12.90 -16.22 18.47
CA ARG A 256 -13.50 -15.03 17.84
C ARG A 256 -12.78 -14.69 16.52
N PRO A 257 -13.49 -14.05 15.56
CA PRO A 257 -12.90 -13.73 14.26
C PRO A 257 -11.84 -12.63 14.36
N GLY A 258 -10.91 -12.63 13.41
CA GLY A 258 -9.87 -11.59 13.30
C GLY A 258 -8.53 -11.94 13.94
N SER A 259 -8.21 -13.22 14.14
CA SER A 259 -6.89 -13.64 14.66
C SER A 259 -5.73 -13.30 13.72
N ASP A 260 -6.04 -13.09 12.44
CA ASP A 260 -5.16 -12.60 11.39
C ASP A 260 -4.83 -11.10 11.53
N LEU A 261 -5.65 -10.34 12.27
CA LEU A 261 -5.45 -8.91 12.54
C LEU A 261 -4.63 -8.63 13.82
N LEU A 262 -4.16 -9.67 14.54
CA LEU A 262 -3.41 -9.51 15.80
C LEU A 262 -2.02 -8.86 15.65
N LEU A 263 -1.58 -8.59 14.43
CA LEU A 263 -0.35 -7.86 14.13
C LEU A 263 -0.60 -6.49 13.53
N ASP A 264 -1.88 -6.13 13.33
CA ASP A 264 -2.24 -4.79 12.91
C ASP A 264 -1.89 -3.78 14.02
N LEU A 265 -1.55 -2.56 13.61
CA LEU A 265 -1.30 -1.46 14.54
C LEU A 265 -2.46 -1.28 15.51
N MET A 266 -3.69 -1.29 15.03
CA MET A 266 -4.88 -1.03 15.84
C MET A 266 -5.44 -2.29 16.50
N ASN A 267 -4.63 -3.35 16.67
CA ASN A 267 -5.12 -4.54 17.36
C ASN A 267 -5.37 -4.29 18.86
N GLY A 268 -6.39 -4.93 19.42
CA GLY A 268 -6.81 -4.69 20.81
C GLY A 268 -6.37 -5.75 21.80
N VAL A 269 -5.45 -6.63 21.41
CA VAL A 269 -5.18 -7.89 22.11
C VAL A 269 -3.74 -7.98 22.60
N VAL A 270 -2.75 -7.63 21.77
CA VAL A 270 -1.34 -7.82 22.10
C VAL A 270 -0.43 -6.81 21.41
N TYR A 271 0.58 -6.34 22.14
CA TYR A 271 1.75 -5.66 21.60
C TYR A 271 3.00 -6.45 21.96
N TYR A 272 3.76 -6.87 20.95
CA TYR A 272 5.01 -7.62 21.12
C TYR A 272 6.21 -6.71 21.41
N TYR A 273 7.09 -7.16 22.31
CA TYR A 273 8.42 -6.57 22.47
C TYR A 273 9.26 -6.74 21.20
N GLN A 274 10.27 -5.89 21.02
CA GLN A 274 11.14 -5.85 19.84
C GLN A 274 10.43 -5.69 18.49
N ALA A 275 9.16 -5.28 18.48
CA ALA A 275 8.38 -5.14 17.26
C ALA A 275 8.12 -3.67 16.92
N ARG A 276 8.29 -3.32 15.64
CA ARG A 276 7.78 -2.06 15.06
C ARG A 276 6.47 -2.30 14.33
N TYR A 277 5.45 -1.57 14.73
CA TYR A 277 4.15 -1.47 14.06
C TYR A 277 4.09 -0.20 13.20
N PHE A 278 3.34 -0.31 12.11
CA PHE A 278 3.16 0.72 11.10
C PHE A 278 1.67 0.87 10.78
N ILE A 279 1.26 2.05 10.30
CA ILE A 279 -0.08 2.25 9.77
C ILE A 279 -0.26 1.31 8.58
N SER A 280 -1.17 0.34 8.72
CA SER A 280 -1.46 -0.62 7.68
C SER A 280 -2.39 -0.02 6.62
N PRO A 281 -2.43 -0.57 5.40
CA PRO A 281 -3.45 -0.19 4.44
C PRO A 281 -4.88 -0.37 4.98
N MET A 282 -5.11 -1.35 5.87
CA MET A 282 -6.40 -1.50 6.56
C MET A 282 -6.72 -0.27 7.40
N ASN A 283 -5.73 0.27 8.12
CA ASN A 283 -5.96 1.46 8.95
C ASN A 283 -6.33 2.69 8.10
N VAL A 284 -5.70 2.84 6.94
CA VAL A 284 -5.99 3.92 5.99
C VAL A 284 -7.40 3.81 5.40
N GLU A 285 -7.86 2.60 5.05
CA GLU A 285 -9.23 2.41 4.56
C GLU A 285 -10.27 2.73 5.63
N ILE A 286 -10.03 2.35 6.88
CA ILE A 286 -10.93 2.67 8.00
C ILE A 286 -10.99 4.19 8.23
N ALA A 287 -9.86 4.88 8.13
CA ALA A 287 -9.81 6.36 8.17
C ALA A 287 -10.66 6.97 7.03
N ARG A 288 -10.49 6.49 5.80
CA ARG A 288 -11.29 6.91 4.62
C ARG A 288 -12.78 6.68 4.82
N ASP A 289 -13.17 5.46 5.18
CA ASP A 289 -14.56 5.05 5.33
C ASP A 289 -15.28 5.82 6.46
N SER A 290 -14.51 6.30 7.44
CA SER A 290 -14.99 7.13 8.55
C SER A 290 -14.94 8.63 8.25
N GLY A 291 -14.68 9.02 7.01
CA GLY A 291 -14.82 10.41 6.53
C GLY A 291 -13.56 11.25 6.54
N MET A 292 -12.40 10.71 6.94
CA MET A 292 -11.14 11.44 6.79
C MET A 292 -10.75 11.51 5.32
N SER A 293 -10.24 12.69 4.92
CA SER A 293 -9.54 12.84 3.65
C SER A 293 -8.19 12.15 3.77
N VAL A 294 -8.03 11.01 3.11
CA VAL A 294 -6.77 10.27 3.07
C VAL A 294 -6.23 10.27 1.65
N SER A 295 -4.91 10.33 1.53
CA SER A 295 -4.24 10.19 0.25
C SER A 295 -4.76 8.92 -0.44
N PRO A 296 -5.21 8.98 -1.70
CA PRO A 296 -5.64 7.78 -2.41
C PRO A 296 -4.53 6.72 -2.28
N PRO A 297 -4.82 5.49 -1.80
CA PRO A 297 -3.89 4.40 -2.03
C PRO A 297 -3.68 4.34 -3.54
N ILE A 298 -2.43 4.51 -3.96
CA ILE A 298 -2.10 4.82 -5.34
C ILE A 298 -2.47 3.58 -6.19
N ASP A 299 -3.52 3.71 -7.01
CA ASP A 299 -3.90 2.69 -8.01
C ASP A 299 -2.70 2.47 -8.93
N GLN A 300 -1.95 1.38 -8.73
CA GLN A 300 -0.70 1.16 -9.44
C GLN A 300 -0.45 -0.31 -9.75
N LEU A 301 0.11 -0.57 -10.93
CA LEU A 301 0.86 -1.79 -11.23
C LEU A 301 2.09 -1.86 -10.31
N LEU A 302 2.10 -2.81 -9.38
CA LEU A 302 3.21 -3.00 -8.43
C LEU A 302 4.43 -3.68 -9.07
N ASN A 303 4.16 -4.46 -10.12
CA ASN A 303 5.16 -5.13 -10.94
C ASN A 303 4.58 -5.37 -12.34
N VAL A 304 5.45 -5.32 -13.34
CA VAL A 304 5.21 -6.02 -14.60
C VAL A 304 6.47 -6.75 -15.02
N SER A 305 6.28 -7.89 -15.66
CA SER A 305 7.33 -8.77 -16.12
C SER A 305 7.03 -9.33 -17.50
N THR A 306 8.07 -9.64 -18.27
CA THR A 306 7.90 -10.43 -19.50
C THR A 306 8.98 -11.49 -19.63
N ARG A 307 8.55 -12.72 -19.87
CA ARG A 307 9.41 -13.86 -20.17
C ARG A 307 9.43 -14.13 -21.68
N LEU A 308 10.62 -14.20 -22.26
CA LEU A 308 10.82 -14.49 -23.67
C LEU A 308 12.23 -15.05 -23.92
N ARG A 309 12.42 -15.73 -25.05
CA ARG A 309 13.75 -16.08 -25.55
C ARG A 309 14.49 -14.83 -26.08
N VAL A 310 15.58 -14.46 -25.42
CA VAL A 310 16.52 -13.43 -25.87
C VAL A 310 17.36 -14.00 -27.02
N GLN A 311 17.38 -13.29 -28.15
CA GLN A 311 18.19 -13.60 -29.32
C GLN A 311 19.19 -12.47 -29.61
N THR A 312 19.99 -12.61 -30.67
CA THR A 312 21.00 -11.62 -31.06
C THR A 312 20.39 -10.40 -31.77
N ASP A 313 21.20 -9.34 -31.92
CA ASP A 313 20.90 -8.19 -32.77
C ASP A 313 19.57 -7.48 -32.46
N ALA A 314 18.66 -7.41 -33.45
CA ALA A 314 17.36 -6.75 -33.35
C ALA A 314 16.34 -7.54 -32.51
N ASN A 315 16.64 -8.78 -32.16
CA ASN A 315 15.76 -9.69 -31.43
C ASN A 315 16.12 -9.81 -29.93
N ALA A 316 16.72 -8.76 -29.36
CA ALA A 316 16.85 -8.62 -27.91
C ALA A 316 15.48 -8.55 -27.22
N LEU A 317 15.42 -8.92 -25.94
CA LEU A 317 14.22 -8.71 -25.13
C LEU A 317 14.13 -7.23 -24.73
N ILE A 318 13.04 -6.57 -25.08
CA ILE A 318 12.86 -5.13 -24.87
C ILE A 318 11.56 -4.89 -24.12
N GLY A 319 11.67 -4.48 -22.85
CA GLY A 319 10.55 -4.04 -22.02
C GLY A 319 10.47 -2.52 -21.97
N GLY A 320 9.38 -1.92 -22.44
CA GLY A 320 9.08 -0.50 -22.29
C GLY A 320 8.16 -0.25 -21.10
N PHE A 321 8.37 0.83 -20.37
CA PHE A 321 7.43 1.27 -19.33
C PHE A 321 7.31 2.80 -19.27
N ILE A 322 6.16 3.29 -18.81
CA ILE A 322 5.89 4.73 -18.67
C ILE A 322 5.76 5.06 -17.20
N VAL A 323 6.55 6.04 -16.74
CA VAL A 323 6.34 6.73 -15.47
C VAL A 323 5.40 7.91 -15.74
N THR A 324 4.19 7.89 -15.21
CA THR A 324 3.26 9.04 -15.26
C THR A 324 3.19 9.73 -13.91
N GLY A 325 2.51 10.87 -13.81
CA GLY A 325 2.38 11.67 -12.58
C GLY A 325 3.26 12.92 -12.63
N ASN A 326 3.44 13.57 -11.49
CA ASN A 326 4.18 14.83 -11.37
C ASN A 326 5.49 14.71 -10.57
N ALA A 327 5.78 13.53 -10.00
CA ALA A 327 6.97 13.29 -9.19
C ALA A 327 7.88 12.20 -9.80
N PRO A 328 9.20 12.24 -9.58
CA PRO A 328 10.08 11.12 -9.94
C PRO A 328 9.70 9.84 -9.17
N LYS A 329 9.80 8.68 -9.82
CA LYS A 329 9.53 7.35 -9.24
C LYS A 329 10.81 6.55 -9.06
N LYS A 330 11.06 6.04 -7.86
CA LYS A 330 12.10 5.03 -7.64
C LYS A 330 11.59 3.64 -8.02
N VAL A 331 12.31 2.99 -8.93
CA VAL A 331 12.01 1.66 -9.44
C VAL A 331 13.24 0.75 -9.30
N ILE A 332 13.01 -0.56 -9.35
CA ILE A 332 14.05 -1.54 -9.71
C ILE A 332 13.64 -2.24 -11.00
N VAL A 333 14.57 -2.30 -11.95
CA VAL A 333 14.46 -3.11 -13.16
C VAL A 333 15.40 -4.31 -13.02
N ARG A 334 14.92 -5.53 -13.25
CA ARG A 334 15.70 -6.77 -13.13
C ARG A 334 15.71 -7.53 -14.46
N ALA A 335 16.83 -8.19 -14.72
CA ALA A 335 16.97 -9.17 -15.78
C ALA A 335 17.35 -10.52 -15.15
N ILE A 336 16.42 -11.46 -15.16
CA ILE A 336 16.54 -12.78 -14.54
C ILE A 336 16.80 -13.81 -15.64
N GLY A 337 17.86 -14.60 -15.48
CA GLY A 337 18.31 -15.61 -16.43
C GLY A 337 18.58 -16.92 -15.71
N PRO A 338 19.77 -17.12 -15.10
CA PRO A 338 20.13 -18.37 -14.44
C PRO A 338 19.13 -18.88 -13.40
N SER A 339 18.46 -18.00 -12.64
CA SER A 339 17.48 -18.43 -11.63
C SER A 339 16.24 -19.09 -12.24
N LEU A 340 15.95 -18.87 -13.53
CA LEU A 340 14.83 -19.53 -14.22
C LEU A 340 15.00 -21.04 -14.32
N ALA A 341 16.24 -21.54 -14.38
CA ALA A 341 16.53 -22.98 -14.39
C ALA A 341 16.05 -23.65 -13.09
N ASN A 342 16.13 -22.96 -11.96
CA ASN A 342 15.63 -23.45 -10.67
C ASN A 342 14.09 -23.52 -10.62
N LEU A 343 13.41 -22.82 -11.53
CA LEU A 343 11.96 -22.84 -11.70
C LEU A 343 11.52 -23.84 -12.79
N GLY A 344 12.42 -24.72 -13.24
CA GLY A 344 12.14 -25.73 -14.26
C GLY A 344 12.12 -25.20 -15.70
N ILE A 345 12.55 -23.97 -15.94
CA ILE A 345 12.59 -23.37 -17.28
C ILE A 345 13.88 -23.82 -17.97
N ALA A 346 13.75 -24.64 -19.01
CA ALA A 346 14.88 -25.08 -19.82
C ALA A 346 15.43 -23.96 -20.71
N GLY A 347 16.74 -23.99 -20.97
CA GLY A 347 17.39 -23.05 -21.90
C GLY A 347 17.42 -21.60 -21.42
N ALA A 348 17.47 -21.37 -20.10
CA ALA A 348 17.61 -20.05 -19.50
C ALA A 348 18.85 -19.29 -20.02
N LEU A 349 18.73 -17.97 -20.17
CA LEU A 349 19.83 -17.09 -20.54
C LEU A 349 20.91 -17.15 -19.45
N ALA A 350 22.12 -17.56 -19.82
CA ALA A 350 23.17 -17.87 -18.86
C ALA A 350 23.77 -16.62 -18.17
N ASP A 351 23.75 -15.48 -18.85
CA ASP A 351 24.38 -14.25 -18.38
C ASP A 351 23.64 -13.03 -18.98
N PRO A 352 22.53 -12.58 -18.36
CA PRO A 352 21.82 -11.38 -18.80
C PRO A 352 22.65 -10.11 -18.56
N VAL A 353 22.56 -9.17 -19.50
CA VAL A 353 23.02 -7.77 -19.39
C VAL A 353 21.81 -6.86 -19.56
N LEU A 354 21.62 -5.92 -18.65
CA LEU A 354 20.51 -4.97 -18.65
C LEU A 354 20.97 -3.55 -18.97
N GLU A 355 20.29 -2.93 -19.94
CA GLU A 355 20.41 -1.49 -20.23
C GLU A 355 19.07 -0.79 -19.99
N LEU A 356 19.09 0.34 -19.30
CA LEU A 356 17.94 1.22 -19.12
C LEU A 356 18.16 2.51 -19.92
N HIS A 357 17.21 2.82 -20.80
CA HIS A 357 17.17 3.98 -21.68
C HIS A 357 15.96 4.86 -21.35
N GLY A 358 16.05 6.15 -21.69
CA GLY A 358 15.00 7.14 -21.48
C GLY A 358 15.09 8.26 -22.52
N SER A 359 14.11 9.17 -22.52
CA SER A 359 14.07 10.27 -23.49
C SER A 359 15.01 11.43 -23.15
N GLY A 360 15.37 12.25 -24.15
CA GLY A 360 16.07 13.52 -23.96
C GLY A 360 17.52 13.34 -23.53
N THR A 361 17.91 13.96 -22.41
CA THR A 361 19.27 13.93 -21.85
C THR A 361 19.52 12.74 -20.91
N PHE A 362 18.61 11.76 -20.88
CA PHE A 362 18.74 10.60 -20.01
C PHE A 362 20.00 9.81 -20.36
N THR A 363 20.87 9.61 -19.38
CA THR A 363 22.09 8.80 -19.54
C THR A 363 21.72 7.33 -19.38
N THR A 364 22.01 6.52 -20.40
CA THR A 364 21.79 5.07 -20.35
C THR A 364 22.52 4.47 -19.13
N ILE A 365 21.79 3.66 -18.36
CA ILE A 365 22.34 2.93 -17.23
C ILE A 365 22.52 1.48 -17.67
N THR A 366 23.69 0.91 -17.44
CA THR A 366 23.99 -0.49 -17.77
C THR A 366 24.39 -1.24 -16.51
N ASN A 367 23.89 -2.47 -16.38
CA ASN A 367 24.30 -3.40 -15.34
C ASN A 367 24.43 -4.80 -15.96
N ASP A 368 25.55 -5.46 -15.65
CA ASP A 368 25.86 -6.84 -16.07
C ASP A 368 25.51 -7.78 -14.91
N ASN A 369 26.19 -7.61 -13.77
CA ASN A 369 25.87 -8.32 -12.54
C ASN A 369 25.30 -7.36 -11.49
N TRP A 370 24.23 -7.75 -10.80
CA TRP A 370 23.52 -6.90 -9.85
C TRP A 370 24.41 -6.44 -8.68
N ARG A 371 25.51 -7.15 -8.41
CA ARG A 371 26.47 -6.80 -7.36
C ARG A 371 27.55 -5.81 -7.81
N ASP A 372 27.65 -5.48 -9.10
CA ASP A 372 28.78 -4.72 -9.63
C ASP A 372 28.81 -3.27 -9.13
N ASN A 373 27.68 -2.56 -9.19
CA ASN A 373 27.61 -1.12 -8.92
C ASN A 373 26.59 -0.72 -7.85
N GLN A 374 25.50 -1.47 -7.68
CA GLN A 374 24.36 -1.10 -6.82
C GLN A 374 24.05 -2.15 -5.74
N GLN A 375 25.01 -3.01 -5.37
CA GLN A 375 24.76 -4.14 -4.46
C GLN A 375 23.97 -3.78 -3.20
N ALA A 376 24.42 -2.77 -2.44
CA ALA A 376 23.78 -2.37 -1.18
C ALA A 376 22.36 -1.82 -1.40
N GLU A 377 22.17 -1.03 -2.45
CA GLU A 377 20.87 -0.45 -2.80
C GLU A 377 19.87 -1.53 -3.26
N ILE A 378 20.32 -2.46 -4.11
CA ILE A 378 19.51 -3.59 -4.58
C ILE A 378 19.16 -4.54 -3.43
N GLN A 379 20.10 -4.82 -2.51
CA GLN A 379 19.80 -5.61 -1.30
C GLN A 379 18.75 -4.94 -0.40
N ALA A 380 18.82 -3.62 -0.25
CA ALA A 380 17.88 -2.87 0.56
C ALA A 380 16.44 -2.91 0.02
N THR A 381 16.23 -3.27 -1.25
CA THR A 381 14.88 -3.46 -1.83
C THR A 381 14.17 -4.71 -1.30
N GLY A 382 14.89 -5.69 -0.76
CA GLY A 382 14.34 -7.00 -0.38
C GLY A 382 14.05 -7.94 -1.55
N ILE A 383 14.27 -7.51 -2.79
CA ILE A 383 14.02 -8.27 -4.03
C ILE A 383 15.25 -8.33 -4.94
N ALA A 384 16.44 -8.50 -4.36
CA ALA A 384 17.66 -8.73 -5.14
C ALA A 384 17.55 -10.02 -5.98
N PRO A 385 18.17 -10.08 -7.18
CA PRO A 385 18.26 -11.32 -7.94
C PRO A 385 18.93 -12.45 -7.15
N GLY A 386 18.51 -13.69 -7.40
CA GLY A 386 18.95 -14.87 -6.65
C GLY A 386 20.32 -15.38 -7.10
N ASN A 387 20.70 -15.13 -8.36
CA ASN A 387 22.00 -15.47 -8.91
C ASN A 387 22.87 -14.21 -9.06
N ASN A 388 24.18 -14.34 -8.85
CA ASN A 388 25.09 -13.20 -8.99
C ASN A 388 25.28 -12.75 -10.44
N LEU A 389 25.05 -13.62 -11.43
CA LEU A 389 25.12 -13.30 -12.85
C LEU A 389 23.87 -12.61 -13.40
N GLU A 390 22.89 -12.30 -12.54
CA GLU A 390 21.68 -11.60 -12.96
C GLU A 390 21.87 -10.10 -12.84
N SER A 391 21.28 -9.32 -13.74
CA SER A 391 21.40 -7.86 -13.68
C SER A 391 20.24 -7.22 -12.93
N ALA A 392 20.52 -6.10 -12.26
CA ALA A 392 19.48 -5.22 -11.76
C ALA A 392 19.94 -3.76 -11.74
N ILE A 393 19.00 -2.84 -11.98
CA ILE A 393 19.20 -1.40 -11.93
C ILE A 393 18.15 -0.81 -10.98
N VAL A 394 18.60 -0.10 -9.95
CA VAL A 394 17.71 0.76 -9.15
C VAL A 394 17.85 2.19 -9.67
N ALA A 395 16.74 2.86 -9.99
CA ALA A 395 16.80 4.21 -10.52
C ALA A 395 15.61 5.05 -10.06
N THR A 396 15.83 6.35 -9.87
CA THR A 396 14.78 7.34 -9.68
C THR A 396 14.52 8.05 -11.00
N LEU A 397 13.34 7.84 -11.56
CA LEU A 397 12.98 8.20 -12.94
C LEU A 397 11.93 9.30 -12.93
N ALA A 398 12.19 10.41 -13.64
CA ALA A 398 11.18 11.44 -13.85
C ALA A 398 9.97 10.89 -14.65
N PRO A 399 8.80 11.55 -14.62
CA PRO A 399 7.71 11.19 -15.53
C PRO A 399 8.18 11.19 -16.99
N GLY A 400 7.94 10.09 -17.70
CA GLY A 400 8.47 9.85 -19.04
C GLY A 400 8.42 8.38 -19.47
N ALA A 401 8.77 8.13 -20.72
CA ALA A 401 8.89 6.78 -21.27
C ALA A 401 10.31 6.25 -21.13
N TYR A 402 10.42 5.01 -20.68
CA TYR A 402 11.67 4.30 -20.45
C TYR A 402 11.67 2.96 -21.18
N THR A 403 12.86 2.51 -21.57
CA THR A 403 13.05 1.24 -22.28
C THR A 403 14.18 0.48 -21.63
N ALA A 404 13.89 -0.73 -21.20
CA ALA A 404 14.84 -1.67 -20.65
C ALA A 404 15.15 -2.76 -21.70
N ILE A 405 16.43 -2.94 -22.01
CA ILE A 405 16.92 -3.88 -23.04
C ILE A 405 17.73 -4.95 -22.34
N VAL A 406 17.39 -6.23 -22.57
CA VAL A 406 18.11 -7.39 -22.05
C VAL A 406 18.81 -8.11 -23.20
N ARG A 407 20.11 -8.34 -23.05
CA ARG A 407 20.96 -9.09 -23.97
C ARG A 407 21.73 -10.18 -23.22
N GLY A 408 22.20 -11.22 -23.91
CA GLY A 408 23.17 -12.15 -23.33
C GLY A 408 24.59 -11.61 -23.44
N GLN A 409 25.37 -11.71 -22.38
CA GLN A 409 26.80 -11.39 -22.41
C GLN A 409 27.49 -12.21 -23.53
N GLY A 410 28.35 -11.56 -24.33
CA GLY A 410 29.04 -12.22 -25.45
C GLY A 410 28.11 -12.75 -26.57
N ASN A 411 26.93 -12.15 -26.77
CA ASN A 411 25.88 -12.63 -27.69
C ASN A 411 25.24 -13.97 -27.30
N GLY A 412 25.21 -14.28 -26.00
CA GLY A 412 24.44 -15.41 -25.48
C GLY A 412 22.95 -15.32 -25.84
N THR A 413 22.32 -16.48 -26.03
CA THR A 413 20.87 -16.58 -26.28
C THR A 413 20.24 -17.53 -25.26
N GLY A 414 18.96 -17.35 -24.97
CA GLY A 414 18.24 -18.16 -23.99
C GLY A 414 17.01 -17.46 -23.45
N VAL A 415 16.24 -18.12 -22.60
CA VAL A 415 15.05 -17.54 -21.98
C VAL A 415 15.47 -16.54 -20.90
N GLY A 416 15.05 -15.29 -21.05
CA GLY A 416 15.24 -14.22 -20.07
C GLY A 416 13.91 -13.69 -19.58
N LEU A 417 13.91 -13.16 -18.36
CA LEU A 417 12.78 -12.48 -17.75
C LEU A 417 13.19 -11.05 -17.39
N ILE A 418 12.48 -10.07 -17.93
CA ILE A 418 12.64 -8.67 -17.56
C ILE A 418 11.51 -8.27 -16.62
N GLU A 419 11.82 -7.54 -15.55
CA GLU A 419 10.82 -7.10 -14.57
C GLU A 419 11.08 -5.67 -14.16
N ALA A 420 10.02 -4.87 -13.99
CA ALA A 420 10.10 -3.56 -13.36
C ALA A 420 9.18 -3.55 -12.14
N TYR A 421 9.74 -3.23 -10.97
CA TYR A 421 9.01 -3.07 -9.72
C TYR A 421 9.02 -1.62 -9.30
N ASP A 422 7.88 -1.15 -8.82
CA ASP A 422 7.85 0.09 -8.10
C ASP A 422 8.38 -0.08 -6.67
N LEU A 423 9.38 0.71 -6.31
CA LEU A 423 9.94 0.75 -4.96
C LEU A 423 9.36 1.90 -4.12
N GLN A 424 8.53 2.75 -4.73
CA GLN A 424 7.89 3.92 -4.12
C GLN A 424 6.42 4.01 -4.54
N SER A 425 5.63 3.03 -4.06
CA SER A 425 4.17 2.95 -4.30
C SER A 425 3.35 4.06 -3.65
N TRP A 426 4.02 5.03 -3.01
CA TRP A 426 3.45 6.20 -2.34
C TRP A 426 3.84 7.54 -3.00
N ALA A 427 4.66 7.52 -4.07
CA ALA A 427 4.97 8.73 -4.85
C ALA A 427 3.83 9.09 -5.81
N ASP A 428 3.59 10.39 -6.06
CA ASP A 428 2.62 10.91 -7.06
C ASP A 428 3.11 10.68 -8.50
N SER A 429 3.44 9.43 -8.76
CA SER A 429 3.80 8.86 -10.03
C SER A 429 3.42 7.39 -10.07
N LYS A 430 3.24 6.85 -11.27
CA LYS A 430 2.76 5.48 -11.49
C LYS A 430 3.51 4.84 -12.63
N LEU A 431 3.64 3.51 -12.60
CA LEU A 431 3.89 2.73 -13.81
C LEU A 431 2.54 2.57 -14.53
N ALA A 432 2.33 3.32 -15.62
CA ALA A 432 1.00 3.42 -16.28
C ALA A 432 0.81 2.48 -17.47
N ASN A 433 1.91 2.03 -18.07
CA ASN A 433 1.90 1.12 -19.21
C ASN A 433 3.18 0.30 -19.16
N ILE A 434 3.09 -0.97 -19.52
CA ILE A 434 4.25 -1.78 -19.89
C ILE A 434 3.97 -2.51 -21.20
N SER A 435 4.94 -2.39 -22.10
CA SER A 435 4.94 -3.05 -23.40
C SER A 435 6.17 -3.94 -23.49
N THR A 436 6.06 -5.13 -24.06
CA THR A 436 7.24 -5.93 -24.36
C THR A 436 7.20 -6.46 -25.77
N ARG A 437 8.27 -6.13 -26.50
CA ARG A 437 8.49 -6.60 -27.86
C ARG A 437 9.43 -7.80 -27.84
N GLY A 438 9.07 -8.83 -28.58
CA GLY A 438 9.81 -10.08 -28.59
C GLY A 438 9.39 -11.01 -29.72
N PHE A 439 10.29 -11.90 -30.12
CA PHE A 439 9.98 -12.97 -31.06
C PHE A 439 9.15 -14.06 -30.35
N VAL A 440 7.92 -14.28 -30.80
CA VAL A 440 7.04 -15.37 -30.37
C VAL A 440 7.36 -16.58 -31.23
N GLU A 441 7.77 -17.68 -30.60
CA GLU A 441 8.03 -18.95 -31.28
C GLU A 441 6.75 -19.81 -31.29
N GLY A 442 6.62 -20.73 -32.25
CA GLY A 442 5.54 -21.71 -32.26
C GLY A 442 5.76 -22.81 -31.20
N GLY A 443 4.68 -23.46 -30.74
CA GLY A 443 4.75 -24.52 -29.74
C GLY A 443 4.75 -24.00 -28.30
N GLU A 444 5.61 -24.51 -27.42
CA GLU A 444 5.65 -24.14 -25.99
C GLU A 444 6.35 -22.80 -25.69
N SER A 445 6.98 -22.17 -26.70
CA SER A 445 7.78 -20.95 -26.57
C SER A 445 6.96 -19.67 -26.88
N VAL A 446 5.92 -19.46 -26.08
CA VAL A 446 5.03 -18.28 -26.14
C VAL A 446 5.63 -17.04 -25.48
N MET A 447 5.15 -15.84 -25.83
CA MET A 447 5.45 -14.62 -25.07
C MET A 447 4.51 -14.54 -23.87
N ILE A 448 5.09 -14.30 -22.68
CA ILE A 448 4.32 -14.26 -21.44
C ILE A 448 4.56 -12.93 -20.74
N GLY A 449 3.53 -12.08 -20.70
CA GLY A 449 3.51 -10.85 -19.90
C GLY A 449 2.85 -11.11 -18.55
N GLY A 450 3.60 -11.03 -17.45
CA GLY A 450 3.05 -11.10 -16.09
C GLY A 450 2.78 -9.70 -15.55
N LEU A 451 1.64 -9.50 -14.88
CA LEU A 451 1.31 -8.24 -14.20
C LEU A 451 0.84 -8.50 -12.77
N ILE A 452 1.17 -7.61 -11.84
CA ILE A 452 0.57 -7.59 -10.50
C ILE A 452 -0.37 -6.39 -10.42
N ALA A 453 -1.68 -6.68 -10.42
CA ALA A 453 -2.69 -5.69 -10.10
C ALA A 453 -2.60 -5.41 -8.60
N GLY A 454 -2.17 -4.19 -8.24
CA GLY A 454 -2.08 -3.76 -6.85
C GLY A 454 -3.45 -3.70 -6.16
N PRO A 455 -3.49 -3.66 -4.82
CA PRO A 455 -4.72 -3.60 -4.06
C PRO A 455 -5.35 -2.21 -4.13
N GLY A 456 -6.02 -1.89 -5.23
CA GLY A 456 -7.01 -0.83 -5.26
C GLY A 456 -8.26 -1.29 -4.52
N ASN A 457 -8.52 -0.76 -3.31
CA ASN A 457 -9.79 -0.80 -2.55
C ASN A 457 -10.62 -2.11 -2.51
N GLY A 458 -10.07 -3.28 -2.84
CA GLY A 458 -10.89 -4.45 -3.21
C GLY A 458 -11.75 -4.24 -4.47
N ALA A 459 -11.56 -3.15 -5.20
CA ALA A 459 -12.22 -2.85 -6.46
C ALA A 459 -11.41 -3.42 -7.62
N THR A 460 -12.11 -3.93 -8.63
CA THR A 460 -11.48 -4.33 -9.88
C THR A 460 -10.92 -3.10 -10.62
N GLY A 461 -9.65 -3.12 -11.03
CA GLY A 461 -9.09 -2.11 -11.94
C GLY A 461 -9.41 -2.47 -13.40
N GLN A 462 -9.87 -1.50 -14.19
CA GLN A 462 -10.09 -1.73 -15.61
C GLN A 462 -8.75 -1.76 -16.35
N MET A 463 -8.42 -2.89 -16.95
CA MET A 463 -7.18 -3.16 -17.64
C MET A 463 -7.47 -3.49 -19.11
N LEU A 464 -6.73 -2.87 -20.01
CA LEU A 464 -6.69 -3.25 -21.43
C LEU A 464 -5.38 -3.99 -21.70
N VAL A 465 -5.47 -5.27 -22.04
CA VAL A 465 -4.35 -6.09 -22.49
C VAL A 465 -4.43 -6.20 -24.01
N ARG A 466 -3.33 -5.91 -24.73
CA ARG A 466 -3.26 -6.00 -26.20
C ARG A 466 -2.14 -6.91 -26.64
N ALA A 467 -2.35 -7.62 -27.74
CA ALA A 467 -1.30 -8.30 -28.49
C ALA A 467 -1.26 -7.74 -29.92
N ILE A 468 -0.19 -7.01 -30.22
CA ILE A 468 0.05 -6.28 -31.46
C ILE A 468 1.02 -7.09 -32.33
N GLY A 469 0.67 -7.25 -33.60
CA GLY A 469 1.38 -8.11 -34.54
C GLY A 469 1.50 -7.43 -35.91
N PRO A 470 0.50 -7.56 -36.80
CA PRO A 470 0.55 -6.98 -38.15
C PRO A 470 0.90 -5.49 -38.19
N SER A 471 0.45 -4.68 -37.21
CA SER A 471 0.74 -3.24 -37.19
C SER A 471 2.22 -2.92 -37.00
N LEU A 472 3.01 -3.85 -36.46
CA LEU A 472 4.46 -3.67 -36.31
C LEU A 472 5.18 -3.59 -37.66
N SER A 473 4.64 -4.24 -38.71
CA SER A 473 5.22 -4.13 -40.06
C SER A 473 5.13 -2.70 -40.61
N ALA A 474 4.05 -1.97 -40.30
CA ALA A 474 3.92 -0.56 -40.66
C ALA A 474 4.91 0.35 -39.91
N LEU A 475 5.42 -0.11 -38.76
CA LEU A 475 6.46 0.55 -37.97
C LEU A 475 7.88 0.10 -38.34
N GLY A 476 8.04 -0.64 -39.45
CA GLY A 476 9.33 -1.09 -39.95
C GLY A 476 9.93 -2.28 -39.20
N VAL A 477 9.14 -2.98 -38.37
CA VAL A 477 9.58 -4.21 -37.70
C VAL A 477 9.44 -5.40 -38.66
N PRO A 478 10.54 -6.02 -39.12
CA PRO A 478 10.46 -7.17 -40.01
C PRO A 478 9.96 -8.43 -39.26
N GLY A 479 9.27 -9.32 -39.98
CA GLY A 479 8.88 -10.63 -39.45
C GLY A 479 7.82 -10.58 -38.34
N ALA A 480 6.91 -9.60 -38.38
CA ALA A 480 5.85 -9.46 -37.38
C ALA A 480 4.92 -10.68 -37.36
N LEU A 481 4.43 -11.04 -36.17
CA LEU A 481 3.44 -12.09 -35.97
C LEU A 481 2.14 -11.67 -36.67
N GLN A 482 1.69 -12.44 -37.65
CA GLN A 482 0.59 -12.01 -38.54
C GLN A 482 -0.81 -12.21 -37.94
N ASP A 483 -0.96 -13.09 -36.96
CA ASP A 483 -2.25 -13.39 -36.33
C ASP A 483 -2.03 -13.71 -34.84
N PRO A 484 -1.86 -12.68 -33.99
CA PRO A 484 -1.64 -12.85 -32.56
C PRO A 484 -2.92 -13.28 -31.83
N PHE A 485 -2.84 -14.36 -31.05
CA PHE A 485 -3.85 -14.83 -30.11
C PHE A 485 -3.43 -14.50 -28.67
N LEU A 486 -4.37 -13.99 -27.87
CA LEU A 486 -4.14 -13.55 -26.50
C LEU A 486 -5.01 -14.34 -25.50
N GLU A 487 -4.38 -14.86 -24.46
CA GLU A 487 -5.06 -15.38 -23.27
C GLU A 487 -4.66 -14.58 -22.03
N LEU A 488 -5.59 -14.43 -21.08
CA LEU A 488 -5.37 -13.83 -19.78
C LEU A 488 -5.74 -14.84 -18.70
N HIS A 489 -4.82 -15.10 -17.78
CA HIS A 489 -4.95 -16.10 -16.70
C HIS A 489 -4.77 -15.43 -15.33
N ASP A 490 -5.44 -15.95 -14.30
CA ASP A 490 -5.28 -15.48 -12.92
C ASP A 490 -4.06 -16.11 -12.22
N GLY A 491 -3.82 -15.74 -10.96
CA GLY A 491 -2.67 -16.21 -10.17
C GLY A 491 -2.70 -17.72 -9.85
N ASN A 492 -3.84 -18.39 -10.04
CA ASN A 492 -3.97 -19.84 -9.92
C ASN A 492 -3.86 -20.56 -11.27
N GLY A 493 -3.65 -19.81 -12.37
CA GLY A 493 -3.59 -20.33 -13.73
C GLY A 493 -4.95 -20.61 -14.37
N ALA A 494 -6.04 -20.08 -13.81
CA ALA A 494 -7.36 -20.19 -14.43
C ALA A 494 -7.52 -19.15 -15.56
N LEU A 495 -8.10 -19.57 -16.69
CA LEU A 495 -8.39 -18.68 -17.81
C LEU A 495 -9.44 -17.63 -17.41
N VAL A 496 -9.05 -16.36 -17.45
CA VAL A 496 -9.93 -15.20 -17.23
C VAL A 496 -10.64 -14.83 -18.53
N ALA A 497 -9.88 -14.72 -19.63
CA ALA A 497 -10.41 -14.36 -20.95
C ALA A 497 -9.42 -14.76 -22.05
N SER A 498 -9.92 -14.90 -23.28
CA SER A 498 -9.11 -15.09 -24.48
C SER A 498 -9.68 -14.28 -25.64
N ASN A 499 -8.83 -13.83 -26.55
CA ASN A 499 -9.24 -13.11 -27.74
C ASN A 499 -8.29 -13.43 -28.91
N ASN A 500 -8.84 -13.43 -30.13
CA ASN A 500 -8.10 -13.60 -31.38
C ASN A 500 -8.09 -12.33 -32.22
N ASN A 501 -9.26 -11.71 -32.40
CA ASN A 501 -9.41 -10.42 -33.03
C ASN A 501 -10.17 -9.49 -32.08
N TRP A 502 -9.63 -8.31 -31.83
CA TRP A 502 -10.16 -7.39 -30.82
C TRP A 502 -11.58 -6.89 -31.12
N ARG A 503 -11.97 -6.92 -32.40
CA ARG A 503 -13.31 -6.53 -32.85
C ARG A 503 -14.38 -7.62 -32.61
N ASP A 504 -13.98 -8.86 -32.29
CA ASP A 504 -14.92 -9.99 -32.22
C ASP A 504 -15.86 -9.90 -31.01
N THR A 505 -15.35 -9.45 -29.86
CA THR A 505 -16.07 -9.55 -28.56
C THR A 505 -16.34 -8.20 -27.89
N GLN A 506 -15.39 -7.26 -27.95
CA GLN A 506 -15.41 -6.05 -27.12
C GLN A 506 -15.18 -4.75 -27.92
N GLN A 507 -15.46 -4.75 -29.24
CA GLN A 507 -15.12 -3.65 -30.14
C GLN A 507 -15.47 -2.27 -29.59
N ALA A 508 -16.75 -2.03 -29.27
CA ALA A 508 -17.21 -0.71 -28.83
C ALA A 508 -16.55 -0.25 -27.51
N ALA A 509 -16.36 -1.18 -26.57
CA ALA A 509 -15.74 -0.88 -25.28
C ALA A 509 -14.23 -0.62 -25.43
N ILE A 510 -13.55 -1.35 -26.31
CA ILE A 510 -12.12 -1.16 -26.61
C ILE A 510 -11.91 0.15 -27.39
N GLU A 511 -12.78 0.49 -28.34
CA GLU A 511 -12.75 1.79 -29.02
C GLU A 511 -12.94 2.96 -28.03
N ALA A 512 -13.83 2.80 -27.04
CA ALA A 512 -14.07 3.80 -26.00
C ALA A 512 -12.87 4.07 -25.08
N THR A 513 -11.85 3.18 -25.06
CA THR A 513 -10.59 3.42 -24.32
C THR A 513 -9.73 4.50 -24.96
N GLY A 514 -9.99 4.86 -26.22
CA GLY A 514 -9.17 5.79 -27.02
C GLY A 514 -7.87 5.17 -27.56
N ILE A 515 -7.56 3.91 -27.20
CA ILE A 515 -6.35 3.19 -27.62
C ILE A 515 -6.65 1.76 -28.11
N PRO A 516 -7.56 1.56 -29.10
CA PRO A 516 -7.76 0.24 -29.71
C PRO A 516 -6.52 -0.22 -30.51
N PRO A 517 -6.31 -1.53 -30.73
CA PRO A 517 -5.41 -1.99 -31.78
C PRO A 517 -5.84 -1.43 -33.15
N SER A 518 -4.87 -1.12 -34.02
CA SER A 518 -5.16 -0.50 -35.31
C SER A 518 -5.47 -1.51 -36.41
N ASN A 519 -4.96 -2.73 -36.32
CA ASN A 519 -5.28 -3.82 -37.25
C ASN A 519 -6.39 -4.71 -36.67
N SER A 520 -7.34 -5.14 -37.51
CA SER A 520 -8.44 -6.00 -37.07
C SER A 520 -8.02 -7.41 -36.68
N GLN A 521 -6.86 -7.90 -37.13
CA GLN A 521 -6.30 -9.22 -36.77
C GLN A 521 -5.51 -9.21 -35.45
N GLU A 522 -5.46 -8.07 -34.76
CA GLU A 522 -4.78 -7.98 -33.46
C GLU A 522 -5.72 -8.38 -32.33
N SER A 523 -5.18 -8.90 -31.24
CA SER A 523 -5.98 -9.31 -30.09
C SER A 523 -6.02 -8.23 -29.01
N ALA A 524 -7.15 -8.10 -28.33
CA ALA A 524 -7.23 -7.34 -27.08
C ALA A 524 -8.31 -7.86 -26.13
N ILE A 525 -8.05 -7.72 -24.84
CA ILE A 525 -8.93 -8.08 -23.73
C ILE A 525 -9.08 -6.83 -22.85
N LEU A 526 -10.30 -6.35 -22.69
CA LEU A 526 -10.65 -5.31 -21.71
C LEU A 526 -11.30 -5.99 -20.51
N SER A 527 -10.67 -5.98 -19.35
CA SER A 527 -11.16 -6.70 -18.18
C SER A 527 -11.03 -5.90 -16.89
N ASN A 528 -11.95 -6.14 -15.97
CA ASN A 528 -11.94 -5.61 -14.62
C ASN A 528 -11.23 -6.63 -13.73
N LEU A 529 -9.97 -6.35 -13.36
CA LEU A 529 -9.13 -7.29 -12.61
C LEU A 529 -9.09 -6.94 -11.12
N SER A 530 -9.44 -7.89 -10.27
CA SER A 530 -9.24 -7.79 -8.81
C SER A 530 -7.74 -7.75 -8.47
N PRO A 531 -7.35 -7.26 -7.29
CA PRO A 531 -5.95 -7.32 -6.86
C PRO A 531 -5.39 -8.74 -6.89
N GLY A 532 -4.19 -8.91 -7.45
CA GLY A 532 -3.58 -10.22 -7.62
C GLY A 532 -2.60 -10.29 -8.80
N SER A 533 -1.97 -11.45 -8.96
CA SER A 533 -1.10 -11.75 -10.09
C SER A 533 -1.92 -12.24 -11.28
N TYR A 534 -1.59 -11.77 -12.49
CA TYR A 534 -2.18 -12.24 -13.73
C TYR A 534 -1.11 -12.48 -14.78
N THR A 535 -1.42 -13.38 -15.71
CA THR A 535 -0.51 -13.78 -16.79
C THR A 535 -1.22 -13.61 -18.13
N ALA A 536 -0.68 -12.76 -18.99
CA ALA A 536 -1.06 -12.65 -20.39
C ALA A 536 -0.15 -13.55 -21.24
N ILE A 537 -0.74 -14.45 -22.03
CA ILE A 537 -0.04 -15.37 -22.93
C ILE A 537 -0.34 -14.96 -24.36
N VAL A 538 0.70 -14.65 -25.13
CA VAL A 538 0.61 -14.31 -26.55
C VAL A 538 1.23 -15.42 -27.39
N SER A 539 0.44 -15.92 -28.34
CA SER A 539 0.81 -16.98 -29.29
C SER A 539 0.38 -16.62 -30.71
N GLY A 540 0.89 -17.32 -31.72
CA GLY A 540 0.40 -17.19 -33.10
C GLY A 540 -0.68 -18.23 -33.41
N VAL A 541 -1.77 -17.80 -34.07
CA VAL A 541 -2.80 -18.74 -34.56
C VAL A 541 -2.14 -19.81 -35.44
N GLY A 542 -2.51 -21.07 -35.21
CA GLY A 542 -1.96 -22.21 -35.95
C GLY A 542 -0.47 -22.49 -35.66
N ASN A 543 0.05 -22.08 -34.51
CA ASN A 543 1.46 -22.18 -34.12
C ASN A 543 2.41 -21.40 -35.05
N THR A 544 1.93 -20.29 -35.61
CA THR A 544 2.78 -19.37 -36.37
C THR A 544 3.73 -18.62 -35.43
N SER A 545 4.87 -18.19 -35.97
CA SER A 545 5.91 -17.47 -35.24
C SER A 545 6.17 -16.10 -35.84
N GLY A 546 6.62 -15.15 -35.03
CA GLY A 546 6.98 -13.81 -35.49
C GLY A 546 7.16 -12.83 -34.34
N VAL A 547 7.57 -11.60 -34.65
CA VAL A 547 7.69 -10.54 -33.65
C VAL A 547 6.31 -10.08 -33.21
N GLY A 548 6.00 -10.27 -31.93
CA GLY A 548 4.80 -9.76 -31.27
C GLY A 548 5.13 -8.65 -30.28
N LEU A 549 4.10 -7.93 -29.86
CA LEU A 549 4.17 -6.93 -28.80
C LEU A 549 2.97 -7.14 -27.86
N VAL A 550 3.23 -7.49 -26.59
CA VAL A 550 2.20 -7.49 -25.55
C VAL A 550 2.21 -6.17 -24.82
N GLU A 551 1.03 -5.61 -24.55
CA GLU A 551 0.88 -4.33 -23.85
C GLU A 551 -0.21 -4.46 -22.79
N VAL A 552 0.01 -3.83 -21.64
CA VAL A 552 -0.98 -3.74 -20.56
C VAL A 552 -1.15 -2.28 -20.17
N TYR A 553 -2.36 -1.78 -20.33
CA TYR A 553 -2.76 -0.44 -19.93
C TYR A 553 -3.72 -0.53 -18.74
N GLN A 554 -3.39 0.21 -17.69
CA GLN A 554 -4.37 0.52 -16.64
C GLN A 554 -5.18 1.73 -17.07
N LEU A 555 -6.50 1.57 -17.20
CA LEU A 555 -7.41 2.66 -17.53
C LEU A 555 -7.89 3.31 -16.23
N ALA A 556 -7.62 4.60 -16.04
CA ALA A 556 -8.11 5.32 -14.88
C ALA A 556 -9.65 5.38 -14.93
N GLY A 557 -10.31 5.09 -13.80
CA GLY A 557 -11.76 5.24 -13.68
C GLY A 557 -12.17 6.71 -13.79
N HIS A 558 -12.42 7.19 -15.01
CA HIS A 558 -13.14 8.42 -15.31
C HIS A 558 -13.93 8.22 -16.62
N PRO A 559 -15.13 8.83 -16.74
CA PRO A 559 -15.91 8.75 -17.97
C PRO A 559 -15.18 9.46 -19.11
N ALA A 560 -15.42 8.99 -20.32
CA ALA A 560 -14.81 9.36 -21.60
C ALA A 560 -14.31 10.80 -21.74
N PHE A 561 -13.17 10.94 -22.44
CA PHE A 561 -12.61 12.19 -22.97
C PHE A 561 -13.65 13.06 -23.69
#